data_AF-A0A174B9B2-F1
#
_entry.id   AF-A0A174B9B2-F1
#
_cell.length_a   1.000
_cell.length_b   1.000
_cell.length_c   1.000
_cell.angle_alpha   90.00
_cell.angle_beta   90.00
_cell.angle_gamma   90.00
#
_symmetry.space_group_name_H-M   'P 1'
#
loop_
_entity.id
_entity.type
_entity.pdbx_description
1 polymer ?
#
loop_
_entity_poly.entity_id
_entity_poly.type
_entity_poly.pdbx_seq_one_letter_code
_entity_poly.pdbx_strand_id
1 'polypeptide(L)'
;MDCRTAEGMVSSYIKHDLPLNELEEFLDHVQNCSSCYDELETYFIVHEVTQQLDDDSSDSVLDFKKLLEQDIRKSRRYIRKKKASWLMFGVSICLLIATIAAILIFVMMETNYIL
;
A
#
# COMPACT_ATOMS: atom_id res chain seq x y z
N MET A 1 12.46 3.24 -8.85
CA MET A 1 13.64 3.74 -8.10
C MET A 1 14.91 2.93 -8.44
N ASP A 2 16.09 3.42 -8.03
CA ASP A 2 17.39 2.72 -8.13
C ASP A 2 17.74 1.95 -6.83
N CYS A 3 18.76 1.09 -6.87
CA CYS A 3 19.16 0.25 -5.74
C CYS A 3 19.56 1.07 -4.50
N ARG A 4 20.30 2.18 -4.69
CA ARG A 4 20.78 3.01 -3.57
C ARG A 4 19.61 3.69 -2.85
N THR A 5 18.60 4.13 -3.59
CA THR A 5 17.36 4.63 -3.02
C THR A 5 16.59 3.53 -2.29
N ALA A 6 16.53 2.33 -2.87
CA ALA A 6 15.90 1.15 -2.25
C ALA A 6 16.53 0.83 -0.89
N GLU A 7 17.86 0.75 -0.84
CA GLU A 7 18.67 0.51 0.37
C GLU A 7 18.34 1.53 1.47
N GLY A 8 18.30 2.82 1.12
CA GLY A 8 17.95 3.89 2.07
C GLY A 8 16.52 3.79 2.62
N MET A 9 15.62 3.07 1.94
CA MET A 9 14.22 2.89 2.34
C MET A 9 13.98 1.61 3.15
N VAL A 10 14.94 0.67 3.21
CA VAL A 10 14.78 -0.63 3.89
C VAL A 10 14.37 -0.47 5.36
N SER A 11 15.03 0.43 6.10
CA SER A 11 14.72 0.67 7.52
C SER A 11 13.30 1.20 7.73
N SER A 12 12.87 2.14 6.88
CA SER A 12 11.51 2.70 6.92
C SER A 12 10.45 1.68 6.49
N TYR A 13 10.79 0.79 5.56
CA TYR A 13 9.92 -0.32 5.16
C TYR A 13 9.66 -1.27 6.35
N ILE A 14 10.72 -1.71 7.02
CA ILE A 14 10.65 -2.63 8.16
C ILE A 14 9.82 -2.04 9.31
N LYS A 15 9.89 -0.72 9.52
CA LYS A 15 9.09 0.00 10.53
C LYS A 15 7.65 0.33 10.08
N HIS A 16 7.27 -0.03 8.85
CA HIS A 16 5.99 0.31 8.22
C HIS A 16 5.71 1.81 8.12
N ASP A 17 6.75 2.64 7.98
CA ASP A 17 6.68 4.11 7.95
C ASP A 17 6.77 4.71 6.53
N LEU A 18 6.85 3.87 5.49
CA LEU A 18 6.90 4.36 4.11
C LEU A 18 5.54 4.90 3.65
N PRO A 19 5.50 6.10 3.02
CA PRO A 19 4.29 6.59 2.39
C PRO A 19 3.91 5.70 1.20
N LEU A 20 2.63 5.68 0.83
CA LEU A 20 2.07 4.71 -0.13
C LEU A 20 2.73 4.72 -1.51
N ASN A 21 3.12 5.89 -2.00
CA ASN A 21 3.80 6.06 -3.28
C ASN A 21 5.20 5.43 -3.23
N GLU A 22 5.97 5.73 -2.19
CA GLU A 22 7.31 5.18 -2.00
C GLU A 22 7.25 3.69 -1.70
N LEU A 23 6.25 3.22 -0.94
CA LEU A 23 6.03 1.81 -0.67
C LEU A 23 5.72 1.00 -1.95
N GLU A 24 4.91 1.56 -2.87
CA GLU A 24 4.61 0.91 -4.16
C GLU A 24 5.87 0.80 -5.03
N GLU A 25 6.62 1.90 -5.18
CA GLU A 25 7.89 1.91 -5.92
C GLU A 25 8.96 1.02 -5.26
N PHE A 26 8.98 1.00 -3.92
CA PHE A 26 9.88 0.19 -3.12
C PHE A 26 9.72 -1.30 -3.44
N LEU A 27 8.49 -1.78 -3.26
CA LEU A 27 8.14 -3.17 -3.47
C LEU A 27 8.27 -3.60 -4.92
N ASP A 28 8.06 -2.71 -5.88
CA ASP A 28 8.21 -3.03 -7.30
C ASP A 28 9.68 -3.27 -7.70
N HIS A 29 10.59 -2.45 -7.19
CA HIS A 29 12.02 -2.65 -7.44
C HIS A 29 12.55 -3.88 -6.71
N VAL A 30 12.29 -4.00 -5.40
CA VAL A 30 12.90 -5.06 -4.57
C VAL A 30 12.43 -6.45 -5.02
N GLN A 31 11.19 -6.60 -5.48
CA GLN A 31 10.73 -7.89 -6.00
C GLN A 31 11.30 -8.25 -7.37
N ASN A 32 11.79 -7.26 -8.13
CA ASN A 32 12.34 -7.46 -9.47
C ASN A 32 13.88 -7.42 -9.49
N CYS A 33 14.52 -7.13 -8.36
CA CYS A 33 15.97 -7.05 -8.20
C CYS A 33 16.42 -8.02 -7.10
N SER A 34 17.06 -9.12 -7.48
CA SER A 34 17.50 -10.15 -6.53
C SER A 34 18.46 -9.61 -5.47
N SER A 35 19.39 -8.74 -5.85
CA SER A 35 20.35 -8.15 -4.90
C SER A 35 19.66 -7.36 -3.79
N CYS A 36 18.69 -6.51 -4.14
CA CYS A 36 17.94 -5.74 -3.16
C CYS A 36 16.98 -6.60 -2.35
N TYR A 37 16.48 -7.70 -2.92
CA TYR A 37 15.66 -8.68 -2.20
C TYR A 37 16.47 -9.39 -1.11
N ASP A 38 17.66 -9.90 -1.45
CA ASP A 38 18.54 -10.61 -0.52
C ASP A 38 19.01 -9.70 0.62
N GLU A 39 19.24 -8.43 0.31
CA GLU A 39 19.59 -7.40 1.30
C GLU A 39 18.40 -7.11 2.23
N LEU A 40 17.20 -6.87 1.69
CA LEU A 40 15.99 -6.70 2.49
C LEU A 40 15.75 -7.92 3.41
N GLU A 41 15.95 -9.14 2.90
CA GLU A 41 15.83 -10.38 3.67
C GLU A 41 16.81 -10.41 4.84
N THR A 42 18.07 -10.05 4.59
CA THR A 42 19.11 -9.98 5.63
C THR A 42 18.74 -8.96 6.71
N TYR A 43 18.34 -7.74 6.32
CA TYR A 43 17.95 -6.69 7.27
C TYR A 43 16.69 -7.05 8.06
N PHE A 44 15.71 -7.69 7.43
CA PHE A 44 14.48 -8.14 8.08
C PHE A 44 14.78 -9.21 9.13
N ILE A 45 15.62 -10.20 8.82
CA ILE A 45 16.05 -11.23 9.78
C ILE A 45 16.77 -10.59 10.97
N VAL A 46 17.72 -9.68 10.72
CA VAL A 46 18.44 -9.00 11.82
C VAL A 46 17.49 -8.23 12.72
N HIS A 47 16.57 -7.45 12.14
CA HIS A 47 15.57 -6.71 12.91
C HIS A 47 14.70 -7.63 13.76
N GLU A 48 14.21 -8.72 13.18
CA GLU A 48 13.31 -9.62 13.88
C GLU A 48 14.01 -10.46 14.94
N VAL A 49 15.25 -10.90 14.70
CA VAL A 49 16.09 -11.52 15.73
C VAL A 49 16.35 -10.54 16.87
N THR A 50 16.64 -9.26 16.60
CA THR A 50 16.83 -8.28 17.67
C THR A 50 15.55 -8.01 18.47
N GLN A 51 14.37 -8.15 17.87
CA GLN A 51 13.09 -8.09 18.59
C GLN A 51 12.75 -9.40 19.32
N GLN A 52 13.16 -10.56 18.80
CA GLN A 52 12.87 -11.89 19.36
C GLN A 52 13.81 -12.31 20.50
N LEU A 53 14.89 -11.57 20.79
CA LEU A 53 15.70 -11.80 21.99
C LEU A 53 14.95 -11.57 23.32
N ASP A 54 13.70 -11.12 23.28
CA ASP A 54 12.79 -11.03 24.43
C ASP A 54 11.80 -12.23 24.55
N ASP A 55 11.67 -13.11 23.55
CA ASP A 55 10.76 -14.27 23.59
C ASP A 55 11.41 -15.51 22.95
N ASP A 56 11.78 -16.48 23.79
CA ASP A 56 12.71 -17.59 23.58
C ASP A 56 12.25 -18.64 22.54
N SER A 57 12.20 -18.27 21.25
CA SER A 57 11.87 -19.19 20.14
C SER A 57 12.89 -19.10 19.01
N SER A 58 13.91 -19.96 19.08
CA SER A 58 14.86 -20.18 17.99
C SER A 58 14.26 -21.13 16.96
N ASP A 59 13.60 -20.58 15.92
CA ASP A 59 13.21 -21.36 14.74
C ASP A 59 13.73 -20.74 13.43
N SER A 60 13.80 -21.61 12.43
CA SER A 60 14.61 -21.60 11.23
C SER A 60 14.50 -20.37 10.32
N VAL A 61 15.59 -20.09 9.56
CA VAL A 61 15.65 -19.12 8.44
C VAL A 61 14.45 -19.23 7.48
N LEU A 62 13.92 -20.44 7.31
CA LEU A 62 12.76 -20.71 6.46
C LEU A 62 11.47 -20.04 6.97
N ASP A 63 11.31 -19.82 8.27
CA ASP A 63 10.15 -19.14 8.82
C ASP A 63 10.25 -17.62 8.69
N PHE A 64 11.46 -17.04 8.85
CA PHE A 64 11.67 -15.62 8.55
C PHE A 64 11.37 -15.27 7.10
N LYS A 65 11.80 -16.12 6.16
CA LYS A 65 11.48 -15.93 4.74
C LYS A 65 9.96 -15.91 4.48
N LYS A 66 9.21 -16.80 5.14
CA LYS A 66 7.74 -16.82 5.03
C LYS A 66 7.12 -15.56 5.63
N LEU A 67 7.65 -15.07 6.76
CA LEU A 67 7.18 -13.84 7.41
C LEU A 67 7.39 -12.62 6.50
N LEU A 68 8.59 -12.48 5.92
CA LEU A 68 8.89 -11.42 4.97
C LEU A 68 7.96 -11.49 3.74
N GLU A 69 7.80 -12.67 3.16
CA GLU A 69 6.92 -12.84 1.99
C GLU A 69 5.46 -12.49 2.35
N GLN A 70 5.01 -12.87 3.54
CA GLN A 70 3.68 -12.53 4.05
C GLN A 70 3.53 -11.02 4.25
N ASP A 71 4.53 -10.35 4.78
CA ASP A 71 4.55 -8.90 4.98
C ASP A 71 4.48 -8.17 3.63
N ILE A 72 5.32 -8.55 2.66
CA ILE A 72 5.28 -7.99 1.30
C ILE A 72 3.91 -8.20 0.65
N ARG A 73 3.33 -9.41 0.77
CA ARG A 73 1.98 -9.71 0.27
C ARG A 73 0.92 -8.83 0.95
N LYS A 74 1.03 -8.58 2.26
CA LYS A 74 0.12 -7.71 3.01
C LYS A 74 0.25 -6.26 2.56
N SER A 75 1.47 -5.75 2.42
CA SER A 75 1.78 -4.41 1.93
C SER A 75 1.23 -4.18 0.51
N ARG A 76 1.39 -5.14 -0.41
CA ARG A 76 0.75 -5.07 -1.74
C ARG A 76 -0.78 -5.08 -1.67
N ARG A 77 -1.39 -5.88 -0.79
CA ARG A 77 -2.85 -5.85 -0.59
C ARG A 77 -3.32 -4.49 -0.06
N TYR A 78 -2.56 -3.90 0.86
CA TYR A 78 -2.85 -2.58 1.40
C TYR A 78 -2.82 -1.50 0.31
N ILE A 79 -1.78 -1.49 -0.54
CA ILE A 79 -1.69 -0.57 -1.70
C ILE A 79 -2.93 -0.73 -2.60
N ARG A 80 -3.27 -1.96 -3.02
CA ARG A 80 -4.42 -2.21 -3.91
C ARG A 80 -5.74 -1.74 -3.28
N LYS A 81 -5.96 -2.03 -1.99
CA LYS A 81 -7.17 -1.61 -1.28
C LYS A 81 -7.27 -0.08 -1.21
N LYS A 82 -6.17 0.61 -0.94
CA LYS A 82 -6.17 2.07 -0.83
C LYS A 82 -6.41 2.73 -2.19
N LYS A 83 -5.78 2.23 -3.25
CA LYS A 83 -6.00 2.70 -4.63
C LYS A 83 -7.44 2.47 -5.09
N ALA A 84 -7.98 1.29 -4.84
CA ALA A 84 -9.39 0.99 -5.13
C ALA A 84 -10.34 1.89 -4.33
N SER A 85 -10.10 2.09 -3.04
CA SER A 85 -10.90 2.98 -2.19
C SER A 85 -10.91 4.41 -2.73
N TRP A 86 -9.76 4.92 -3.16
CA TRP A 86 -9.64 6.25 -3.74
C TRP A 86 -10.44 6.40 -5.05
N LEU A 87 -10.39 5.39 -5.93
CA LEU A 87 -11.23 5.37 -7.14
C LEU A 87 -12.72 5.32 -6.81
N MET A 88 -13.12 4.48 -5.85
CA MET A 88 -14.52 4.37 -5.40
C MET A 88 -15.03 5.69 -4.80
N PHE A 89 -14.18 6.43 -4.08
CA PHE A 89 -14.51 7.75 -3.57
C PHE A 89 -14.80 8.74 -4.69
N GLY A 90 -13.97 8.76 -5.75
CA GLY A 90 -14.21 9.58 -6.93
C GLY A 90 -15.53 9.23 -7.63
N VAL A 91 -15.83 7.94 -7.82
CA VAL A 91 -17.09 7.49 -8.43
C VAL A 91 -18.31 7.92 -7.59
N SER A 92 -18.22 7.79 -6.27
CA SER A 92 -19.28 8.21 -5.36
C SER A 92 -19.60 9.70 -5.49
N ILE A 93 -18.56 10.55 -5.55
CA ILE A 93 -18.73 12.00 -5.74
C ILE A 93 -19.38 12.31 -7.09
N CYS A 94 -18.93 11.66 -8.18
CA CYS A 94 -19.51 11.86 -9.50
C CYS A 94 -21.00 11.49 -9.55
N LEU A 95 -21.39 10.39 -8.90
CA LEU A 95 -22.81 9.99 -8.80
C LEU A 95 -23.64 11.03 -8.05
N LEU A 96 -23.14 11.56 -6.93
CA LEU A 96 -23.83 12.61 -6.17
C LEU A 96 -24.01 13.90 -6.97
N ILE A 97 -23.02 14.31 -7.76
CA ILE A 97 -23.13 15.49 -8.62
C ILE A 97 -24.17 15.25 -9.73
N ALA A 98 -24.16 14.07 -10.34
CA ALA A 98 -25.11 13.72 -11.39
C ALA A 98 -26.56 13.70 -10.89
N THR A 99 -26.82 13.18 -9.68
CA THR A 99 -28.16 13.19 -9.09
C THR A 99 -28.64 14.60 -8.78
N ILE A 100 -27.77 15.46 -8.20
CA ILE A 100 -28.11 16.86 -7.93
C ILE A 100 -28.42 17.60 -9.24
N ALA A 101 -27.59 17.43 -10.27
CA ALA A 101 -27.81 18.06 -11.57
C ALA A 101 -29.15 17.63 -12.19
N ALA A 102 -29.50 16.34 -12.12
CA ALA A 102 -30.78 15.84 -12.61
C ALA A 102 -31.97 16.45 -11.88
N ILE A 103 -31.90 16.59 -10.55
CA ILE A 103 -32.94 17.24 -9.74
C ILE A 103 -33.09 18.72 -10.13
N LEU A 104 -31.97 19.45 -10.29
CA LEU A 104 -32.00 20.86 -10.69
C LEU A 104 -32.65 21.05 -12.07
N ILE A 105 -32.32 20.18 -13.03
CA ILE A 105 -32.94 20.21 -14.36
C ILE A 105 -34.44 19.92 -14.27
N PHE A 106 -34.84 18.93 -13.47
CA PHE A 106 -36.24 18.60 -13.26
C PHE A 106 -37.03 19.80 -12.70
N VAL A 107 -36.52 20.42 -11.62
CA VAL A 107 -37.14 21.60 -11.00
C VAL A 107 -37.22 22.76 -11.99
N MET A 108 -36.17 23.02 -12.76
CA MET A 108 -36.17 24.08 -13.79
C MET A 108 -37.17 23.82 -14.91
N MET A 109 -37.36 22.57 -15.34
CA MET A 109 -38.38 22.24 -16.34
C MET A 109 -39.79 22.41 -15.78
N GLU A 110 -40.02 22.01 -14.54
CA GLU A 110 -41.32 22.13 -13.89
C GLU A 110 -41.70 23.61 -13.67
N THR A 111 -40.77 24.45 -13.21
CA THR A 111 -41.02 25.89 -13.04
C THR A 111 -41.23 26.63 -14.36
N ASN A 112 -40.51 26.28 -15.43
CA ASN A 112 -40.74 26.85 -16.76
C ASN A 112 -42.05 26.39 -17.43
N TYR A 113 -42.60 25.23 -17.04
CA TYR A 113 -43.88 24.74 -17.57
C TYR A 113 -45.09 25.38 -16.86
N ILE A 114 -44.94 25.77 -15.60
CA ILE A 114 -46.02 26.36 -14.79
C ILE A 114 -46.17 27.88 -15.03
N LEU A 115 -45.09 28.56 -15.48
CA LEU A 115 -45.07 29.99 -15.79
C LEU A 115 -45.54 30.27 -17.23
#